data_AF-A0AAD5GFV9-F1
#
_entry.id   AF-A0AAD5GFV9-F1
#
_cell.length_a   1.000
_cell.length_b   1.000
_cell.length_c   1.000
_cell.angle_alpha   90.00
_cell.angle_beta   90.00
_cell.angle_gamma   90.00
#
_symmetry.space_group_name_H-M   'P 1'
#
loop_
_entity.id
_entity.type
_entity.pdbx_description
1 polymer ?
#
loop_
_entity_poly.entity_id
_entity_poly.type
_entity_poly.pdbx_seq_one_letter_code
_entity_poly.pdbx_strand_id
1 'polypeptide(L)' 'MLKLWRWYQKSLAVHPVKTQVISSGLIWGVGDIAAQTVTHLAAIKKKQLLNSEANKELHINWRRVATTGFYGILVSKV' A
#
# COMPACT_ATOMS: atom_id res chain seq x y z
N MET A 1 -7.70 33.81 -16.02
CA MET A 1 -7.40 32.36 -16.10
C MET A 1 -7.82 31.73 -17.45
N LEU A 2 -7.36 32.26 -18.60
CA LEU A 2 -7.79 31.77 -19.93
C LEU A 2 -6.66 31.69 -20.97
N LYS A 3 -5.46 32.20 -20.67
CA LYS A 3 -4.34 32.26 -21.63
C LYS A 3 -3.69 30.89 -21.83
N LEU A 4 -3.45 30.13 -20.76
CA LEU A 4 -2.88 28.78 -20.85
C LEU A 4 -3.84 27.81 -21.54
N TRP A 5 -5.13 27.89 -21.21
CA TRP A 5 -6.19 27.10 -21.84
C TRP A 5 -6.35 27.44 -23.33
N ARG A 6 -6.35 28.73 -23.69
CA ARG A 6 -6.35 29.16 -25.09
C ARG A 6 -5.09 28.72 -25.84
N TRP A 7 -3.92 28.75 -25.20
CA TRP A 7 -2.67 28.26 -25.78
C TRP A 7 -2.72 26.75 -26.02
N TYR A 8 -3.24 25.98 -25.05
CA TYR A 8 -3.48 24.55 -25.20
C TYR A 8 -4.42 24.23 -26.38
N GLN A 9 -5.57 24.90 -26.46
CA GLN A 9 -6.50 24.73 -27.60
C GLN A 9 -5.86 25.10 -28.95
N LYS A 10 -5.08 26.20 -28.98
CA LYS A 10 -4.37 26.62 -30.21
C LYS A 10 -3.28 25.63 -30.60
N SER A 11 -2.60 25.01 -29.63
CA SER A 11 -1.61 23.96 -29.85
C SER A 11 -2.26 22.65 -30.32
N LEU A 12 -3.43 22.29 -29.75
CA LEU A 12 -4.23 21.13 -30.14
C LEU A 12 -4.68 21.22 -31.61
N ALA A 13 -5.05 22.42 -32.08
CA ALA A 13 -5.48 22.64 -33.46
C ALA A 13 -4.33 22.55 -34.48
N VAL A 14 -3.10 22.92 -34.08
CA VAL A 14 -1.94 22.96 -34.99
C VAL A 14 -1.19 21.63 -35.02
N HIS A 15 -1.09 20.94 -33.88
CA HIS A 15 -0.36 19.67 -33.76
C HIS A 15 -1.12 18.64 -32.90
N PRO A 16 -2.30 18.18 -33.36
CA PRO A 16 -3.24 17.39 -32.56
C PRO A 16 -2.60 16.15 -31.94
N VAL A 17 -1.81 15.40 -32.72
CA VAL A 17 -1.15 14.17 -32.29
C VAL A 17 -0.14 14.41 -31.17
N LYS A 18 0.67 15.49 -31.24
CA LYS A 18 1.70 15.79 -30.23
C LYS A 18 1.06 16.14 -28.89
N THR A 19 0.06 17.03 -28.92
CA THR A 19 -0.68 17.42 -27.73
C THR A 19 -1.48 16.27 -27.12
N GLN A 20 -2.02 15.36 -27.93
CA GLN A 20 -2.76 14.19 -27.46
C GLN A 20 -1.84 13.15 -26.80
N VAL A 21 -0.64 12.93 -27.36
CA VAL A 21 0.36 12.04 -26.75
C VAL A 21 0.85 12.61 -25.41
N ILE A 22 1.11 13.91 -25.34
CA ILE A 22 1.54 14.56 -24.08
C ILE A 22 0.41 14.50 -23.04
N SER A 23 -0.83 14.82 -23.43
CA SER A 23 -1.97 14.81 -22.51
C SER A 23 -2.29 13.41 -22.01
N SER A 24 -2.29 12.41 -22.90
CA SER A 24 -2.50 11.01 -22.51
C SER A 24 -1.38 10.52 -21.60
N GLY A 25 -0.12 10.77 -21.92
CA GLY A 25 1.02 10.44 -21.06
C GLY A 25 0.94 11.10 -19.69
N LEU A 26 0.46 12.35 -19.61
CA LEU A 26 0.30 13.06 -18.34
C LEU A 26 -0.82 12.45 -17.49
N ILE A 27 -1.98 12.15 -18.09
CA ILE A 27 -3.12 11.52 -17.39
C ILE A 27 -2.75 10.11 -16.92
N TRP A 28 -2.13 9.31 -17.80
CA TRP A 28 -1.68 7.96 -17.46
C TRP A 28 -0.61 7.97 -16.38
N GLY A 29 0.39 8.85 -16.50
CA GLY A 29 1.48 8.95 -15.52
C GLY A 29 0.98 9.38 -14.14
N VAL A 30 0.07 10.37 -14.07
CA VAL A 30 -0.56 10.77 -12.80
C VAL A 30 -1.40 9.63 -12.23
N GLY A 31 -2.15 8.91 -13.08
CA GLY A 31 -2.92 7.73 -12.67
C GLY A 31 -2.04 6.62 -12.09
N ASP A 32 -0.90 6.34 -12.71
CA ASP A 32 0.02 5.30 -12.26
C ASP A 32 0.68 5.66 -10.93
N ILE A 33 1.12 6.92 -10.75
CA ILE A 33 1.65 7.40 -9.46
C ILE A 33 0.58 7.31 -8.36
N ALA A 34 -0.67 7.70 -8.67
CA ALA A 34 -1.75 7.60 -7.71
C ALA A 34 -2.04 6.13 -7.33
N ALA A 35 -2.08 5.23 -8.32
CA ALA A 35 -2.26 3.80 -8.09
C ALA A 35 -1.12 3.23 -7.23
N GLN A 36 0.13 3.52 -7.58
CA GLN A 36 1.30 3.11 -6.80
C GLN A 36 1.26 3.65 -5.36
N THR A 37 0.84 4.91 -5.18
CA THR A 37 0.72 5.53 -3.85
C THR A 37 -0.34 4.82 -3.02
N VAL A 38 -1.51 4.54 -3.59
CA VAL A 38 -2.60 3.83 -2.91
C VAL A 38 -2.20 2.40 -2.58
N THR A 39 -1.57 1.68 -3.51
CA THR A 39 -1.08 0.31 -3.29
C THR A 39 -0.01 0.28 -2.20
N HIS A 40 0.93 1.23 -2.21
CA HIS A 40 1.97 1.32 -1.19
C HIS A 40 1.37 1.62 0.19
N LEU A 41 0.40 2.54 0.28
CA LEU A 41 -0.31 2.81 1.53
C LEU A 41 -1.10 1.59 2.02
N ALA A 42 -1.79 0.89 1.12
CA ALA A 42 -2.54 -0.31 1.45
C ALA A 42 -1.63 -1.45 1.92
N ALA A 43 -0.46 -1.62 1.29
CA ALA A 43 0.54 -2.60 1.68
C ALA A 43 1.15 -2.28 3.05
N ILE A 44 1.48 -1.02 3.34
CA ILE A 44 1.94 -0.58 4.67
C ILE A 44 0.88 -0.85 5.73
N LYS A 45 -0.38 -0.49 5.45
CA LYS A 45 -1.48 -0.69 6.40
C LYS A 45 -1.71 -2.17 6.70
N LYS A 46 -1.61 -3.04 5.68
CA LYS A 46 -1.67 -4.50 5.85
C LYS A 46 -0.49 -5.02 6.68
N LYS A 47 0.72 -4.51 6.43
CA LYS A 47 1.93 -4.90 7.20
C LYS A 47 1.85 -4.44 8.66
N GLN A 48 1.31 -3.25 8.93
CA GLN A 48 1.03 -2.79 10.29
C GLN A 48 -0.05 -3.61 10.99
N LEU A 49 -1.10 -4.00 10.27
CA LEU A 49 -2.14 -4.88 10.82
C LEU A 49 -1.55 -6.26 11.19
N LEU A 50 -0.78 -6.87 10.30
CA LEU A 50 -0.10 -8.15 10.58
C LEU A 50 0.91 -8.04 11.72
N ASN A 51 1.68 -6.94 11.80
CA ASN A 51 2.58 -6.72 12.94
C ASN A 51 1.81 -6.49 14.24
N SER A 52 0.65 -5.83 14.21
CA SER A 52 -0.19 -5.62 15.39
C SER A 52 -0.87 -6.92 15.83
N GLU A 53 -1.30 -7.75 14.88
CA GLU A 53 -1.85 -9.09 15.11
C GLU A 53 -0.77 -10.04 15.62
N ALA A 54 0.41 -10.09 15.01
CA ALA A 54 1.55 -10.84 15.50
C ALA A 54 2.04 -10.35 16.88
N ASN A 55 1.98 -9.05 17.16
CA ASN A 55 2.32 -8.54 18.50
C ASN A 55 1.25 -8.95 19.53
N LYS A 56 -0.04 -8.95 19.15
CA LYS A 56 -1.14 -9.50 19.97
C LYS A 56 -1.04 -11.03 20.13
N GLU A 57 -0.55 -11.75 19.12
CA GLU A 57 -0.28 -13.19 19.13
C GLU A 57 0.95 -13.52 19.98
N LEU A 58 2.00 -12.68 19.97
CA LEU A 58 3.11 -12.77 20.92
C LEU A 58 2.68 -12.42 22.35
N HIS A 59 1.56 -11.70 22.50
CA HIS A 59 0.86 -11.49 23.76
C HIS A 59 -0.09 -12.65 24.14
N ILE A 60 -0.05 -13.78 23.42
CA ILE A 60 -0.55 -15.07 23.94
C ILE A 60 0.18 -15.33 25.25
N ASN A 61 -0.57 -15.72 26.29
CA ASN A 61 -0.08 -16.02 27.62
C ASN A 61 1.03 -17.09 27.60
N TRP A 62 2.29 -16.67 27.45
CA TRP A 62 3.49 -17.48 27.63
C TRP A 62 3.53 -18.13 29.01
N ARG A 63 2.83 -17.54 29.98
CA ARG A 63 2.59 -18.13 31.30
C ARG A 63 1.83 -19.46 31.21
N ARG A 64 0.82 -19.56 30.34
CA ARG A 64 0.07 -20.81 30.12
C ARG A 64 0.93 -21.85 29.40
N VAL A 65 1.69 -21.43 28.38
CA VAL A 65 2.59 -22.32 27.63
C VAL A 65 3.72 -22.85 28.51
N ALA A 66 4.32 -22.01 29.35
CA ALA A 66 5.34 -22.42 30.32
C ALA A 66 4.75 -23.38 31.36
N THR A 67 3.58 -23.08 31.94
CA THR A 67 2.94 -23.97 32.92
C THR A 67 2.58 -25.32 32.30
N THR A 68 1.99 -25.37 31.10
CA THR A 68 1.68 -26.64 30.42
C THR A 68 2.95 -27.40 30.03
N GLY A 69 4.01 -26.71 29.61
CA GLY A 69 5.31 -27.33 29.32
C GLY A 69 5.95 -27.96 30.56
N PHE A 70 5.91 -27.28 31.71
CA PHE A 70 6.38 -27.85 32.97
C PHE A 70 5.56 -29.06 33.42
N TYR A 71 4.24 -29.07 33.23
CA TYR A 71 3.40 -30.24 33.52
C TYR A 71 3.71 -31.44 32.60
N GLY A 72 3.98 -31.20 31.31
CA GLY A 72 4.38 -32.27 30.39
C GLY A 72 5.71 -32.94 30.76
N ILE A 73 6.69 -32.15 31.24
CA ILE A 73 7.99 -32.67 31.69
C ILE A 73 7.87 -33.37 33.06
N LEU A 74 7.01 -32.89 33.96
CA LEU A 74 6.78 -33.49 35.28
C LEU A 74 5.96 -34.79 35.22
N VAL A 75 5.02 -34.92 34.27
CA VAL A 75 4.19 -36.13 34.12
C VAL A 75 4.86 -37.20 33.26
N SER A 76 5.82 -36.85 32.40
CA SER A 76 6.57 -37.83 31.58
C SER A 76 7.62 -38.65 32.38
N LYS A 77 7.60 -38.59 33.72
CA LYS A 77 8.54 -39.28 34.61
C LYS A 77 7.84 -39.98 35.78
N VAL A 78 6.69 -40.60 35.50
CA VAL A 78 6.07 -41.66 36.32
C VAL A 78 6.07 -42.94 35.50
#